data_AF-A0A0F2T905-F1
#
_entry.id   AF-A0A0F2T905-F1
#
_cell.length_a   1.000
_cell.length_b   1.000
_cell.length_c   1.000
_cell.angle_alpha   90.00
_cell.angle_beta   90.00
_cell.angle_gamma   90.00
#
_symmetry.space_group_name_H-M   'P 1'
#
loop_
_entity.id
_entity.type
_entity.pdbx_description
1 polymer ?
#
loop_
_entity_poly.entity_id
_entity_poly.type
_entity_poly.pdbx_seq_one_letter_code
_entity_poly.pdbx_strand_id
1 'polypeptide(L)'
;MRGTKVTNSDASMMADLSHAVMDAALADGDARFLSETIRDFARYRESWWIFDRAGWWEVTRADVAAGLDLMEANMRLADRAVRRSSGA
;
A
#
# COMPACT_ATOMS: atom_id res chain seq x y z
N MET A 1 -31.11 -22.23 1.12
CA MET A 1 -29.79 -21.58 1.25
C MET A 1 -29.92 -20.16 0.68
N ARG A 2 -30.17 -19.14 1.52
CA ARG A 2 -30.31 -17.74 1.06
C ARG A 2 -28.92 -17.14 0.94
N GLY A 3 -28.50 -16.80 -0.27
CA GLY A 3 -27.33 -15.97 -0.49
C GLY A 3 -27.63 -14.53 -0.08
N THR A 4 -26.97 -14.06 0.98
CA THR A 4 -27.06 -12.66 1.40
C THR A 4 -26.42 -11.80 0.32
N LYS A 5 -27.22 -10.95 -0.32
CA LYS A 5 -26.75 -9.94 -1.26
C LYS A 5 -25.95 -8.91 -0.45
N VAL A 6 -24.62 -8.95 -0.54
CA VAL A 6 -23.77 -7.90 0.05
C VAL A 6 -24.12 -6.60 -0.65
N THR A 7 -24.72 -5.66 0.09
CA THR A 7 -25.05 -4.33 -0.40
C THR A 7 -23.80 -3.45 -0.36
N ASN A 8 -23.68 -2.55 -1.33
CA ASN A 8 -22.53 -1.67 -1.58
C ASN A 8 -22.02 -0.88 -0.33
N SER A 9 -22.84 -0.73 0.71
CA SER A 9 -22.48 -0.05 1.97
C SER A 9 -21.44 -0.82 2.79
N ASP A 10 -21.53 -2.15 2.85
CA ASP A 10 -20.66 -2.95 3.71
C ASP A 10 -19.26 -3.04 3.12
N ALA A 11 -19.16 -3.12 1.78
CA ALA A 11 -17.90 -3.05 1.06
C ALA A 11 -17.23 -1.67 1.19
N SER A 12 -18.02 -0.58 1.14
CA SER A 12 -17.51 0.79 1.36
C SER A 12 -17.02 0.99 2.79
N MET A 13 -17.76 0.50 3.78
CA MET A 13 -17.39 0.62 5.20
C MET A 13 -16.17 -0.23 5.55
N MET A 14 -16.04 -1.43 4.99
CA MET A 14 -14.83 -2.25 5.10
C MET A 14 -13.63 -1.60 4.39
N ALA A 15 -13.85 -0.94 3.25
CA ALA A 15 -12.81 -0.19 2.54
C ALA A 15 -12.34 1.03 3.34
N ASP A 16 -13.25 1.80 3.93
CA ASP A 16 -12.92 2.95 4.80
C ASP A 16 -12.23 2.52 6.11
N LEU A 17 -12.66 1.40 6.70
CA LEU A 17 -11.95 0.77 7.81
C LEU A 17 -10.54 0.31 7.39
N SER A 18 -10.34 -0.11 6.14
CA SER A 18 -9.02 -0.54 5.65
C SER A 18 -8.04 0.62 5.45
N HIS A 19 -8.50 1.79 4.98
CA HIS A 19 -7.65 2.95 4.78
C HIS A 19 -7.29 3.64 6.10
N ALA A 20 -8.28 3.87 6.98
CA ALA A 20 -8.02 4.52 8.26
C ALA A 20 -7.08 3.71 9.16
N VAL A 21 -7.22 2.37 9.17
CA VAL A 21 -6.30 1.47 9.88
C VAL A 21 -4.91 1.51 9.27
N MET A 22 -4.81 1.59 7.94
CA MET A 22 -3.51 1.68 7.27
C MET A 22 -2.82 3.02 7.53
N ASP A 23 -3.59 4.12 7.51
CA ASP A 23 -3.09 5.45 7.84
C ASP A 23 -2.58 5.52 9.28
N ALA A 24 -3.30 4.92 10.23
CA ALA A 24 -2.85 4.79 11.62
C ALA A 24 -1.54 3.99 11.71
N ALA A 25 -1.47 2.82 11.07
CA ALA A 25 -0.26 2.00 11.07
C ALA A 25 0.95 2.69 10.38
N LEU A 26 0.70 3.54 9.38
CA LEU A 26 1.73 4.40 8.78
C LEU A 26 2.19 5.51 9.73
N ALA A 27 1.26 6.12 10.47
CA ALA A 27 1.55 7.17 11.44
C ALA A 27 2.31 6.66 12.66
N ASP A 28 2.00 5.45 13.10
CA ASP A 28 2.63 4.79 14.26
C ASP A 28 3.96 4.11 13.89
N GLY A 29 4.25 3.96 12.59
CA GLY A 29 5.47 3.33 12.09
C GLY A 29 5.43 1.80 12.00
N ASP A 30 4.29 1.20 12.31
CA ASP A 30 4.06 -0.25 12.21
C ASP A 30 4.13 -0.76 10.77
N ALA A 31 3.92 0.12 9.79
CA ALA A 31 4.03 -0.18 8.36
C ALA A 31 5.48 -0.26 7.83
N ARG A 32 6.52 -0.37 8.69
CA ARG A 32 7.93 -0.40 8.26
C ARG A 32 8.23 -1.44 7.16
N PHE A 33 7.64 -2.63 7.26
CA PHE A 33 7.87 -3.72 6.31
C PHE A 33 7.23 -3.43 4.95
N LEU A 34 6.13 -2.69 4.93
CA LEU A 34 5.50 -2.21 3.70
C LEU A 34 6.40 -1.17 3.03
N SER A 35 6.96 -0.25 3.82
CA SER A 35 7.91 0.77 3.32
C SER A 35 9.17 0.15 2.71
N GLU A 36 9.73 -0.90 3.33
CA GLU A 36 10.85 -1.68 2.79
C GLU A 36 10.47 -2.41 1.49
N THR A 37 9.32 -3.08 1.49
CA THR A 37 8.82 -3.84 0.34
C THR A 37 8.62 -2.94 -0.89
N ILE A 38 7.98 -1.78 -0.72
CA ILE A 38 7.75 -0.83 -1.82
C ILE A 38 9.07 -0.32 -2.39
N ARG A 39 10.06 -0.04 -1.52
CA ARG A 39 11.41 0.37 -1.94
C ARG A 39 12.12 -0.71 -2.74
N ASP A 40 11.98 -1.98 -2.34
CA ASP A 40 12.56 -3.10 -3.06
C ASP A 40 11.93 -3.31 -4.44
N PHE A 41 10.60 -3.19 -4.55
CA PHE A 41 9.91 -3.23 -5.85
C PHE A 41 10.40 -2.11 -6.78
N ALA A 42 10.51 -0.88 -6.29
CA ALA A 42 10.99 0.25 -7.08
C ALA A 42 12.47 0.06 -7.51
N ARG A 43 13.32 -0.40 -6.58
CA ARG A 43 14.76 -0.58 -6.81
C ARG A 43 15.07 -1.72 -7.79
N TYR A 44 14.35 -2.83 -7.67
CA TYR A 44 14.63 -4.06 -8.41
C TYR A 44 13.59 -4.32 -9.51
N ARG A 45 12.87 -3.29 -9.97
CA ARG A 45 11.71 -3.39 -10.89
C ARG A 45 11.84 -4.35 -12.07
N GLU A 46 13.03 -4.56 -12.62
CA GLU A 46 13.28 -5.48 -13.74
C GLU A 46 13.24 -6.96 -13.34
N SER A 47 13.23 -7.26 -12.03
CA SER A 47 13.29 -8.62 -11.48
C SER A 47 11.97 -9.11 -10.89
N TRP A 48 10.90 -8.30 -10.92
CA TRP A 48 9.67 -8.58 -10.18
C TRP A 48 8.42 -8.50 -11.04
N TRP A 49 7.45 -9.34 -10.66
CA TRP A 49 6.08 -9.29 -11.12
C TRP A 49 5.15 -9.14 -9.90
N ILE A 50 4.05 -8.42 -10.07
CA ILE A 50 3.01 -8.24 -9.05
C ILE A 50 1.75 -8.97 -9.51
N PHE A 51 1.05 -9.63 -8.58
CA PHE A 51 -0.23 -10.27 -8.86
C PHE A 51 -1.36 -9.56 -8.11
N ASP A 52 -2.42 -9.21 -8.83
CA ASP A 52 -3.68 -8.73 -8.24
C ASP A 52 -4.91 -9.45 -8.83
N ARG A 53 -6.11 -8.89 -8.60
CA ARG A 53 -7.37 -9.47 -9.09
C ARG A 53 -7.49 -9.51 -10.62
N ALA A 54 -6.77 -8.65 -11.33
CA ALA A 54 -6.72 -8.59 -12.77
C ALA A 54 -5.57 -9.42 -13.36
N GLY A 55 -4.65 -9.92 -12.52
CA GLY A 55 -3.67 -10.93 -12.88
C GLY A 55 -2.23 -10.49 -12.60
N TRP A 56 -1.30 -11.04 -13.37
CA TRP A 56 0.12 -10.75 -13.26
C TRP A 56 0.49 -9.49 -14.04
N TRP A 57 1.32 -8.65 -13.44
CA TRP A 57 1.84 -7.41 -14.02
C TRP A 57 3.35 -7.35 -13.89
N GLU A 58 4.03 -7.02 -14.97
CA GLU A 58 5.44 -6.63 -14.92
C GLU A 58 5.58 -5.31 -14.16
N VAL A 59 6.51 -5.26 -13.21
CA VAL A 59 6.75 -4.05 -12.42
C VAL A 59 7.30 -2.91 -13.28
N THR A 60 7.96 -3.24 -14.40
CA THR A 60 8.45 -2.29 -15.41
C THR A 60 7.35 -1.64 -16.25
N ARG A 61 6.11 -2.16 -16.22
CA ARG A 61 5.00 -1.56 -16.97
C ARG A 61 4.77 -0.13 -16.49
N ALA A 62 4.63 0.81 -17.42
CA ALA A 62 4.73 2.24 -17.13
C ALA A 62 3.76 2.75 -16.04
N ASP A 63 2.52 2.28 -16.04
CA ASP A 63 1.51 2.62 -15.03
C ASP A 63 1.82 2.00 -13.66
N VAL A 64 2.31 0.76 -13.62
CA VAL A 64 2.70 0.06 -12.39
C VAL A 64 3.94 0.73 -11.78
N ALA A 65 4.95 1.00 -12.60
CA ALA A 65 6.16 1.69 -12.20
C ALA A 65 5.84 3.09 -11.63
N ALA A 66 5.00 3.88 -12.31
CA ALA A 66 4.59 5.18 -11.81
C ALA A 66 3.81 5.10 -10.48
N GLY A 67 2.97 4.08 -10.32
CA GLY A 67 2.28 3.80 -9.06
C GLY A 67 3.25 3.50 -7.93
N LEU A 68 4.26 2.66 -8.17
CA LEU A 68 5.28 2.32 -7.18
C LEU A 68 6.17 3.50 -6.82
N ASP A 69 6.55 4.34 -7.79
CA ASP A 69 7.31 5.56 -7.52
C ASP A 69 6.52 6.52 -6.60
N LEU A 70 5.22 6.67 -6.85
CA LEU A 70 4.34 7.47 -5.98
C LEU A 70 4.22 6.86 -4.58
N MET A 71 4.04 5.55 -4.49
CA MET A 71 3.98 4.84 -3.21
C MET A 71 5.30 4.99 -2.43
N GLU A 72 6.44 4.86 -3.11
CA GLU A 72 7.76 5.04 -2.49
C GLU A 72 7.91 6.45 -1.92
N ALA A 73 7.52 7.47 -2.67
CA ALA A 73 7.54 8.86 -2.21
C ALA A 73 6.66 9.07 -0.96
N ASN A 74 5.47 8.48 -0.95
CA ASN A 74 4.55 8.54 0.20
C ASN A 74 5.13 7.83 1.43
N MET A 75 5.70 6.64 1.26
CA MET A 75 6.36 5.91 2.35
C MET A 75 7.54 6.69 2.94
N ARG A 76 8.36 7.34 2.10
CA ARG A 76 9.45 8.21 2.57
C ARG A 76 8.95 9.42 3.37
N LEU A 77 7.75 9.92 3.08
CA LEU A 77 7.14 11.00 3.87
C LEU A 77 6.65 10.47 5.23
N ALA A 78 5.94 9.35 5.25
CA ALA A 78 5.46 8.69 6.46
C ALA A 78 6.62 8.32 7.40
N ASP A 79 7.67 7.65 6.88
CA ASP A 79 8.85 7.28 7.66
C ASP A 79 9.57 8.50 8.29
N ARG A 80 9.59 9.63 7.56
CA ARG A 80 10.16 10.88 8.08
C ARG A 80 9.31 11.50 9.18
N ALA A 81 7.97 11.34 9.13
CA ALA A 81 7.08 11.80 10.18
C ALA A 81 7.25 10.96 11.45
N VAL A 82 7.29 9.63 11.33
CA VAL A 82 7.55 8.69 12.43
C VAL A 82 8.89 9.00 13.11
N ARG A 83 9.98 9.14 12.34
CA ARG A 83 11.29 9.48 12.93
C ARG A 83 11.30 10.81 13.69
N ARG A 84 10.49 11.78 13.27
CA ARG A 84 10.35 13.07 13.96
C ARG A 84 9.57 12.94 15.26
N SER A 85 8.53 12.10 15.31
CA SER A 85 7.75 11.88 16.53
C SER A 85 8.46 11.00 17.56
N SER A 86 9.31 10.06 17.13
CA SER A 86 10.09 9.19 18.04
C SER A 86 11.38 9.82 18.60
N GLY A 87 11.78 10.99 18.09
CA GLY A 87 13.00 11.71 18.49
C GLY A 87 12.77 12.91 19.42
N ALA A 88 11.53 13.11 19.89
CA ALA A 88 11.14 14.06 20.93
C ALA A 88 10.97 13.33 22.27
#